data_AF-A0A7W0MA12-F1
#
_entry.id   AF-A0A7W0MA12-F1
#
_cell.length_a   1.000
_cell.length_b   1.000
_cell.length_c   1.000
_cell.angle_alpha   90.00
_cell.angle_beta   90.00
_cell.angle_gamma   90.00
#
_symmetry.space_group_name_H-M   'P 1'
#
loop_
_entity.id
_entity.type
_entity.pdbx_description
1 polymer ?
#
loop_
_entity_poly.entity_id
_entity_poly.type
_entity_poly.pdbx_seq_one_letter_code
_entity_poly.pdbx_strand_id
1 'polypeptide(L)' 'MTPITISLTDEQAERLECLARQAGVAASEIASAGLQDWLSRPREDFAVAAKYVLEKNKELYRRLA' A
#
# COMPACT_ATOMS: atom_id res chain seq x y z
N MET A 1 10.74 1.19 19.62
CA MET A 1 11.12 1.37 18.21
C MET A 1 12.31 0.49 17.92
N THR A 2 12.25 -0.30 16.86
CA THR A 2 13.37 -1.14 16.40
C THR A 2 13.96 -0.49 15.15
N PRO A 3 15.23 -0.06 15.14
CA PRO A 3 15.81 0.58 13.96
C PRO A 3 15.99 -0.44 12.83
N ILE A 4 15.67 -0.04 11.60
CA ILE A 4 15.87 -0.81 10.38
C ILE A 4 16.65 0.07 9.40
N THR A 5 17.73 -0.46 8.84
CA THR A 5 18.49 0.19 7.78
C THR A 5 18.02 -0.35 6.44
N ILE A 6 17.65 0.54 5.53
CA ILE A 6 17.19 0.19 4.18
C ILE A 6 18.09 0.90 3.19
N SER A 7 18.65 0.15 2.23
CA SER A 7 19.40 0.73 1.12
C SER A 7 18.43 1.14 0.01
N LEU A 8 18.48 2.40 -0.38
CA LEU A 8 17.75 2.95 -1.52
C LEU A 8 18.71 3.18 -2.67
N THR A 9 18.21 3.16 -3.91
CA THR A 9 18.98 3.70 -5.03
C THR A 9 19.06 5.23 -4.90
N ASP A 10 20.06 5.84 -5.54
CA ASP A 10 20.22 7.30 -5.51
C ASP A 10 18.96 8.03 -5.98
N GLU A 11 18.33 7.55 -7.06
CA GLU A 11 17.08 8.11 -7.59
C GLU A 11 15.91 8.01 -6.58
N GLN A 12 15.81 6.88 -5.86
CA GLN A 12 14.77 6.69 -4.84
C GLN A 12 14.99 7.62 -3.64
N ALA A 13 16.25 7.78 -3.23
CA ALA A 13 16.63 8.68 -2.14
C ALA A 13 16.33 10.14 -2.52
N GLU A 14 16.72 10.58 -3.71
CA GLU A 14 16.43 11.94 -4.21
C GLU A 14 14.92 12.23 -4.25
N ARG A 15 14.14 11.25 -4.72
CA ARG A 15 12.68 11.39 -4.78
C ARG A 15 12.06 11.47 -3.39
N LEU A 16 12.53 10.66 -2.43
CA LEU A 16 12.07 10.71 -1.05
C LEU A 16 12.39 12.06 -0.40
N GLU A 17 13.60 12.57 -0.60
CA GLU A 17 14.04 13.89 -0.11
C GLU A 17 13.24 15.04 -0.75
N CYS A 18 12.86 14.92 -2.02
CA CYS A 18 11.99 15.89 -2.67
C CYS A 18 10.60 15.93 -2.03
N LEU A 19 10.00 14.76 -1.79
CA LEU A 19 8.70 14.64 -1.13
C LEU A 19 8.73 15.17 0.31
N ALA A 20 9.79 14.84 1.05
CA ALA A 20 10.02 15.31 2.40
C ALA A 20 10.11 16.85 2.46
N ARG A 21 10.89 17.45 1.55
CA ARG A 21 10.99 18.91 1.43
C ARG A 21 9.66 19.58 1.10
N GLN A 22 8.87 19.00 0.20
CA GLN A 22 7.55 19.53 -0.15
C GLN A 22 6.56 19.45 1.01
N ALA A 23 6.63 18.39 1.81
CA ALA A 23 5.79 18.19 2.98
C ALA A 23 6.30 18.91 4.25
N GLY A 24 7.54 19.43 4.24
CA GLY A 24 8.15 20.10 5.39
C GLY A 24 8.50 19.17 6.55
N VAL A 25 8.73 17.89 6.28
CA VAL A 25 9.03 16.85 7.27
C VAL A 25 10.32 16.11 6.91
N ALA A 26 10.85 15.27 7.80
CA ALA A 26 12.03 14.46 7.49
C ALA A 26 11.70 13.31 6.52
N ALA A 27 12.67 12.92 5.67
CA ALA A 27 12.53 11.77 4.77
C ALA A 27 12.23 10.46 5.53
N SER A 28 12.77 10.31 6.74
CA SER A 28 12.48 9.19 7.63
C SER A 28 11.03 9.15 8.11
N GLU A 29 10.37 10.31 8.29
CA GLU A 29 8.96 10.39 8.68
C GLU A 29 8.06 9.98 7.51
N ILE A 30 8.37 10.43 6.29
CA ILE A 30 7.67 9.96 5.07
C ILE A 30 7.81 8.44 4.91
N ALA A 31 9.04 7.92 5.05
CA ALA A 31 9.30 6.49 4.93
C ALA A 31 8.56 5.69 6.02
N SER A 32 8.57 6.18 7.26
CA SER A 32 7.87 5.53 8.37
C SER A 32 6.35 5.54 8.17
N ALA A 33 5.77 6.67 7.78
CA ALA A 33 4.35 6.79 7.50
C ALA A 33 3.92 5.88 6.34
N GLY A 34 4.70 5.81 5.26
CA GLY A 34 4.44 4.91 4.14
C GLY A 34 4.50 3.43 4.54
N LEU A 35 5.46 3.05 5.39
CA LEU A 35 5.56 1.69 5.92
C LEU A 35 4.38 1.35 6.85
N GLN A 36 3.99 2.28 7.73
CA GLN A 36 2.84 2.12 8.62
C GLN A 36 1.54 1.99 7.83
N ASP A 37 1.33 2.84 6.82
CA ASP A 37 0.19 2.75 5.92
C ASP A 37 0.16 1.37 5.24
N TRP A 38 1.29 0.94 4.67
CA TRP A 38 1.40 -0.36 4.02
C TRP A 38 1.11 -1.54 4.96
N LEU A 39 1.57 -1.48 6.22
CA LEU A 39 1.31 -2.50 7.24
C LEU A 39 -0.13 -2.45 7.78
N SER A 40 -0.76 -1.27 7.76
CA SER A 40 -2.13 -1.06 8.26
C SER A 40 -3.20 -1.49 7.27
N ARG A 41 -2.86 -1.62 5.97
CA ARG A 41 -3.79 -2.07 4.93
C ARG A 41 -4.23 -3.52 5.19
N PRO A 42 -5.53 -3.79 5.40
CA PRO A 42 -6.03 -5.15 5.49
C PRO A 42 -5.85 -5.83 4.14
N ARG A 43 -4.80 -6.66 4.02
CA ARG A 43 -4.50 -7.44 2.81
C ARG A 43 -5.62 -8.41 2.43
N GLU A 44 -6.51 -8.73 3.36
CA GLU A 44 -7.60 -9.68 3.18
C GLU A 44 -8.84 -9.06 2.49
N ASP A 45 -9.09 -7.77 2.62
CA ASP A 45 -10.37 -7.18 2.19
C ASP A 45 -10.53 -7.17 0.66
N PHE A 46 -9.46 -6.89 -0.09
CA PHE A 46 -9.54 -6.88 -1.55
C PHE A 46 -9.73 -8.29 -2.12
N ALA A 47 -8.99 -9.27 -1.62
CA ALA A 47 -9.09 -10.65 -2.10
C ALA A 47 -10.46 -11.27 -1.74
N VAL A 48 -10.96 -10.98 -0.53
CA VAL A 48 -12.27 -11.43 -0.07
C VAL A 48 -13.40 -10.73 -0.85
N ALA A 49 -13.33 -9.42 -1.06
CA ALA A 49 -14.31 -8.68 -1.86
C ALA A 49 -14.32 -9.11 -3.34
N ALA A 50 -13.14 -9.30 -3.94
CA ALA A 50 -13.03 -9.80 -5.31
C ALA A 50 -13.63 -11.20 -5.45
N LYS A 51 -13.36 -12.10 -4.49
CA LYS A 51 -13.95 -13.44 -4.46
C LYS A 51 -15.47 -13.38 -4.31
N TYR A 52 -15.99 -12.51 -3.44
CA TYR A 52 -17.42 -12.33 -3.23
C TYR A 52 -18.15 -11.84 -4.50
N VAL A 53 -17.58 -10.85 -5.21
CA VAL A 53 -18.15 -10.33 -6.46
C VAL A 53 -18.14 -11.38 -7.56
N LEU A 54 -17.05 -12.15 -7.71
CA LEU A 54 -16.94 -13.21 -8.71
C LEU A 54 -17.94 -14.34 -8.47
N GLU A 55 -18.12 -14.77 -7.22
CA GLU A 55 -19.14 -15.77 -6.85
C GLU A 55 -20.56 -15.27 -7.14
N LYS A 56 -20.87 -14.01 -6.80
CA LYS A 56 -22.18 -13.42 -7.09
C LYS A 56 -22.48 -13.30 -8.58
N ASN A 57 -21.48 -12.93 -9.39
CA ASN A 57 -21.63 -12.88 -10.85
C ASN A 57 -21.85 -14.28 -11.43
N LYS A 58 -21.11 -15.28 -10.95
CA LYS A 58 -21.30 -16.68 -11.37
C LYS A 58 -22.71 -17.18 -11.04
N GLU A 59 -23.23 -16.84 -9.87
CA GLU A 59 -24.60 -17.15 -9.44
C GLU A 59 -25.65 -16.45 -10.32
N LEU A 60 -25.42 -15.19 -10.70
CA LEU A 60 -26.27 -14.42 -11.61
C LEU A 60 -26.32 -15.04 -13.01
N TYR A 61 -25.17 -15.34 -13.61
CA TYR A 61 -25.10 -15.97 -14.93
C TYR A 61 -25.76 -17.35 -14.94
N ARG A 62 -25.69 -18.11 -13.83
CA ARG A 62 -26.34 -19.42 -13.70
C ARG A 62 -27.87 -19.35 -13.67
N ARG A 63 -28.45 -18.22 -13.25
CA ARG A 63 -29.91 -18.01 -13.17
C ARG A 63 -30.51 -17.44 -14.45
N LEU A 64 -29.67 -16.94 -15.35
CA LEU A 64 -30.06 -16.35 -16.63
C LEU A 64 -29.96 -17.35 -17.80
N ALA A 65 -29.54 -18.59 -17.55
CA ALA A 65 -29.39 -19.67 -18.53
C ALA A 65 -30.47 -20.75 -18.35
#